data_AF-A0A9P5GUM4-F1
#
_entry.id   AF-A0A9P5GUM4-F1
#
_cell.length_a   1.000
_cell.length_b   1.000
_cell.length_c   1.000
_cell.angle_alpha   90.00
_cell.angle_beta   90.00
_cell.angle_gamma   90.00
#
_symmetry.space_group_name_H-M   'P 1'
#
loop_
_entity.id
_entity.type
_entity.pdbx_description
1 polymer ?
#
loop_
_entity_poly.entity_id
_entity_poly.type
_entity_poly.pdbx_seq_one_letter_code
_entity_poly.pdbx_strand_id
1 'polypeptide(L)'
;MSIPMNRLGGRALHSGDDDDAEREYDRLRDLARTEADKRNQCFQRSRQAYDDGDGARAKELSNEGKAHDAKMDDYNQQASDFIFRENNAPGRVESDCIDLHGQFVEEAERILEQRIRADQAAGQTHLHAIVGKGNHSAGHVQKIKPKIEELCRELGLKFSTEENAGRIYINLQGGDAVPPQHGSYSGHHGGQQQQHHGGQQHGGQQQGGQHHQQQQHQSQNDEVAEFVGKQLPWILRKLEKACCAVM
;
A
#
# COMPACT_ATOMS: atom_id res chain seq x y z
N MET A 1 8.39 -35.70 -6.14
CA MET A 1 7.25 -35.26 -6.98
C MET A 1 7.10 -33.77 -6.76
N SER A 2 7.75 -32.96 -7.58
CA SER A 2 7.74 -31.49 -7.50
C SER A 2 6.43 -30.95 -8.06
N ILE A 3 5.64 -30.29 -7.21
CA ILE A 3 4.43 -29.58 -7.62
C ILE A 3 4.88 -28.39 -8.51
N PRO A 4 4.35 -28.23 -9.73
CA PRO A 4 4.67 -27.08 -10.56
C PRO A 4 3.99 -25.85 -9.95
N MET A 5 4.79 -24.95 -9.36
CA MET A 5 4.34 -23.61 -8.99
C MET A 5 4.11 -22.83 -10.28
N ASN A 6 2.85 -22.77 -10.73
CA ASN A 6 2.44 -21.81 -11.75
C ASN A 6 2.58 -20.40 -11.16
N ARG A 7 3.74 -19.79 -11.40
CA ARG A 7 4.06 -18.41 -11.04
C ARG A 7 3.07 -17.48 -11.74
N LEU A 8 2.23 -16.78 -10.98
CA LEU A 8 1.23 -15.88 -11.53
C LEU A 8 1.85 -14.50 -11.78
N GLY A 9 2.56 -14.35 -12.89
CA GLY A 9 3.14 -13.06 -13.30
C GLY A 9 4.51 -12.76 -12.66
N GLY A 10 5.07 -11.59 -12.99
CA GLY A 10 6.42 -11.19 -12.55
C GLY A 10 6.50 -10.82 -11.05
N ARG A 11 7.67 -10.32 -10.61
CA ARG A 11 8.00 -9.99 -9.21
C ARG A 11 7.07 -9.01 -8.48
N ALA A 12 6.47 -9.45 -7.38
CA ALA A 12 5.66 -8.64 -6.47
C ALA A 12 6.49 -7.93 -5.38
N LEU A 13 7.82 -7.94 -5.46
CA LEU A 13 8.71 -7.22 -4.53
C LEU A 13 9.69 -6.33 -5.30
N HIS A 14 10.04 -5.19 -4.70
CA HIS A 14 10.96 -4.22 -5.28
C HIS A 14 12.44 -4.67 -5.22
N SER A 15 12.75 -5.74 -4.47
CA SER A 15 14.10 -6.28 -4.30
C SER A 15 14.10 -7.76 -4.70
N GLY A 16 15.01 -8.14 -5.59
CA GLY A 16 15.04 -9.45 -6.24
C GLY A 16 15.43 -10.65 -5.39
N ASP A 17 15.30 -10.58 -4.06
CA ASP A 17 15.90 -11.54 -3.11
C ASP A 17 14.91 -12.27 -2.19
N ASP A 18 13.61 -11.97 -2.22
CA ASP A 18 12.62 -12.60 -1.32
C ASP A 18 11.59 -13.46 -2.07
N ASP A 19 12.10 -14.52 -2.73
CA ASP A 19 11.25 -15.56 -3.34
C ASP A 19 10.24 -16.16 -2.33
N ASP A 20 10.55 -16.14 -1.03
CA ASP A 20 9.66 -16.60 0.04
C ASP A 20 8.47 -15.68 0.29
N ALA A 21 8.67 -14.36 0.32
CA ALA A 21 7.58 -13.42 0.53
C ALA A 21 6.65 -13.34 -0.69
N GLU A 22 7.19 -13.44 -1.91
CA GLU A 22 6.34 -13.56 -3.11
C GLU A 22 5.47 -14.83 -3.06
N ARG A 23 6.06 -15.97 -2.65
CA ARG A 23 5.31 -17.23 -2.52
C ARG A 23 4.18 -17.14 -1.50
N GLU A 24 4.40 -16.52 -0.36
CA GLU A 24 3.36 -16.39 0.67
C GLU A 24 2.25 -15.43 0.22
N TYR A 25 2.60 -14.31 -0.42
CA TYR A 25 1.62 -13.40 -1.02
C TYR A 25 0.74 -14.12 -2.06
N ASP A 26 1.37 -14.84 -3.01
CA ASP A 26 0.65 -15.59 -4.04
C ASP A 26 -0.25 -16.65 -3.43
N ARG A 27 0.24 -17.38 -2.42
CA ARG A 27 -0.55 -18.37 -1.69
C ARG A 27 -1.80 -17.74 -1.07
N LEU A 28 -1.68 -16.62 -0.38
CA LEU A 28 -2.81 -15.94 0.27
C LEU A 28 -3.84 -15.48 -0.78
N ARG A 29 -3.38 -14.91 -1.91
CA ARG A 29 -4.26 -14.50 -3.01
C ARG A 29 -4.95 -15.70 -3.68
N ASP A 30 -4.27 -16.84 -3.81
CA ASP A 30 -4.85 -18.06 -4.36
C ASP A 30 -5.86 -18.73 -3.43
N LEU A 31 -5.64 -18.66 -2.12
CA LEU A 31 -6.64 -19.06 -1.12
C LEU A 31 -7.89 -18.18 -1.21
N ALA A 32 -7.72 -16.86 -1.34
CA ALA A 32 -8.85 -15.95 -1.55
C ALA A 32 -9.63 -16.29 -2.83
N ARG A 33 -8.95 -16.53 -3.95
CA ARG A 33 -9.59 -16.95 -5.22
C ARG A 33 -10.34 -18.27 -5.07
N THR A 34 -9.76 -19.24 -4.38
CA THR A 34 -10.41 -20.53 -4.13
C THR A 34 -11.71 -20.37 -3.33
N GLU A 35 -11.72 -19.50 -2.32
CA GLU A 35 -12.94 -19.18 -1.56
C GLU A 35 -13.95 -18.39 -2.40
N ALA A 36 -13.49 -17.48 -3.27
CA ALA A 36 -14.35 -16.77 -4.22
C ALA A 36 -15.07 -17.72 -5.19
N ASP A 37 -14.37 -18.74 -5.70
CA ASP A 37 -14.97 -19.75 -6.58
C ASP A 37 -16.05 -20.55 -5.85
N LYS A 38 -15.79 -20.98 -4.61
CA LYS A 38 -16.77 -21.69 -3.77
C LYS A 38 -17.99 -20.81 -3.48
N ARG A 39 -17.77 -19.54 -3.12
CA ARG A 39 -18.84 -18.54 -2.92
C ARG A 39 -19.71 -18.42 -4.17
N ASN A 40 -19.10 -18.25 -5.34
CA ASN A 40 -19.83 -18.09 -6.60
C ASN A 40 -20.69 -19.34 -6.91
N GLN A 41 -20.15 -20.54 -6.68
CA GLN A 41 -20.91 -21.79 -6.82
C GLN A 41 -22.08 -21.87 -5.83
N CYS A 42 -21.88 -21.47 -4.57
CA CYS A 42 -22.95 -21.44 -3.57
C CYS A 42 -24.07 -20.49 -3.97
N PHE A 43 -23.74 -19.28 -4.43
CA PHE A 43 -24.75 -18.31 -4.87
C PHE A 43 -25.46 -18.73 -6.15
N GLN A 44 -24.77 -19.35 -7.10
CA GLN A 44 -25.42 -19.92 -8.29
C GLN A 44 -26.44 -21.00 -7.91
N ARG A 45 -26.06 -21.93 -7.03
CA ARG A 45 -26.94 -23.00 -6.55
C ARG A 45 -28.08 -22.47 -5.69
N SER A 46 -27.81 -21.44 -4.88
CA SER A 46 -28.81 -20.75 -4.05
C SER A 46 -29.89 -20.11 -4.92
N ARG A 47 -29.48 -19.45 -6.01
CA ARG A 47 -30.40 -18.87 -6.99
C ARG A 47 -31.25 -19.94 -7.67
N GLN A 48 -30.63 -21.04 -8.11
CA GLN A 48 -31.35 -22.15 -8.71
C GLN A 48 -32.40 -22.76 -7.75
N ALA A 49 -32.02 -23.03 -6.50
CA ALA A 49 -32.95 -23.56 -5.49
C ALA A 49 -34.13 -22.61 -5.24
N TYR A 50 -33.89 -21.29 -5.26
CA TYR A 50 -34.95 -20.30 -5.15
C TYR A 50 -35.91 -20.34 -6.35
N ASP A 51 -35.36 -20.42 -7.56
CA ASP A 51 -36.13 -20.49 -8.80
C ASP A 51 -36.96 -21.81 -8.88
N ASP A 52 -36.47 -22.89 -8.25
CA ASP A 52 -37.16 -24.17 -8.10
C ASP A 52 -38.22 -24.17 -6.96
N GLY A 53 -38.34 -23.07 -6.21
CA GLY A 53 -39.30 -22.91 -5.10
C GLY A 53 -38.84 -23.47 -3.76
N ASP A 54 -37.60 -23.95 -3.65
CA ASP A 54 -37.00 -24.43 -2.40
C ASP A 54 -36.27 -23.29 -1.66
N GLY A 55 -37.07 -22.44 -1.01
CA GLY A 55 -36.56 -21.29 -0.26
C GLY A 55 -35.68 -21.67 0.94
N ALA A 56 -35.91 -22.84 1.56
CA ALA A 56 -35.10 -23.29 2.68
C ALA A 56 -33.68 -23.65 2.20
N ARG A 57 -33.59 -24.43 1.12
CA ARG A 57 -32.29 -24.78 0.53
C ARG A 57 -31.57 -23.57 -0.05
N ALA A 58 -32.30 -22.67 -0.68
CA ALA A 58 -31.74 -21.41 -1.16
C ALA A 58 -31.10 -20.62 -0.02
N LYS A 59 -31.77 -20.51 1.13
CA LYS A 59 -31.25 -19.81 2.32
C LYS A 59 -30.00 -20.46 2.88
N GLU A 60 -29.97 -21.79 3.00
CA GLU A 60 -28.78 -22.53 3.44
C GLU A 60 -27.57 -22.24 2.56
N LEU A 61 -27.73 -22.38 1.24
CA LEU A 61 -26.66 -22.13 0.25
C LEU A 61 -26.23 -20.66 0.24
N SER A 62 -27.15 -19.72 0.48
CA SER A 62 -26.82 -18.30 0.62
C SER A 62 -25.95 -18.05 1.86
N ASN A 63 -26.28 -18.66 2.99
CA ASN A 63 -25.49 -18.54 4.22
C ASN A 63 -24.10 -19.18 4.05
N GLU A 64 -24.02 -20.34 3.39
CA GLU A 64 -22.74 -20.98 3.04
C GLU A 64 -21.89 -20.08 2.13
N GLY A 65 -22.50 -19.49 1.10
CA GLY A 65 -21.83 -18.52 0.22
C GLY A 65 -21.28 -17.33 1.00
N LYS A 66 -22.04 -16.76 1.94
CA LYS A 66 -21.56 -15.67 2.81
C LYS A 66 -20.40 -16.09 3.72
N ALA A 67 -20.36 -17.33 4.17
CA ALA A 67 -19.24 -17.84 4.95
C ALA A 67 -17.96 -17.94 4.10
N HIS A 68 -18.08 -18.34 2.84
CA HIS A 68 -16.96 -18.31 1.88
C HIS A 68 -16.52 -16.89 1.52
N ASP A 69 -17.48 -15.96 1.39
CA ASP A 69 -17.20 -14.54 1.16
C ASP A 69 -16.35 -13.94 2.30
N ALA A 70 -16.74 -14.20 3.55
CA ALA A 70 -15.97 -13.74 4.72
C ALA A 70 -14.55 -14.32 4.77
N LYS A 71 -14.35 -15.59 4.36
CA LYS A 71 -13.01 -16.19 4.28
C LYS A 71 -12.18 -15.62 3.14
N MET A 72 -12.80 -15.34 1.99
CA MET A 72 -12.15 -14.67 0.87
C MET A 72 -11.64 -13.30 1.31
N ASP A 73 -12.47 -12.51 1.99
CA ASP A 73 -12.10 -11.20 2.51
C ASP A 73 -10.94 -11.29 3.52
N ASP A 74 -10.99 -12.27 4.44
CA ASP A 74 -9.93 -12.52 5.42
C ASP A 74 -8.58 -12.84 4.74
N TYR A 75 -8.56 -13.71 3.74
CA TYR A 75 -7.33 -14.02 2.99
C TYR A 75 -6.83 -12.85 2.15
N ASN A 76 -7.72 -12.06 1.55
CA ASN A 76 -7.32 -10.83 0.84
C ASN A 76 -6.72 -9.81 1.79
N GLN A 77 -7.32 -9.63 2.97
CA GLN A 77 -6.80 -8.72 3.99
C GLN A 77 -5.41 -9.17 4.47
N GLN A 78 -5.22 -10.47 4.74
CA GLN A 78 -3.91 -11.02 5.09
C GLN A 78 -2.86 -10.79 3.99
N ALA A 79 -3.23 -11.00 2.72
CA ALA A 79 -2.34 -10.75 1.58
C ALA A 79 -1.95 -9.26 1.47
N SER A 80 -2.95 -8.37 1.62
CA SER A 80 -2.80 -6.92 1.59
C SER A 80 -1.85 -6.43 2.69
N ASP A 81 -2.07 -6.86 3.93
CA ASP A 81 -1.24 -6.49 5.08
C ASP A 81 0.16 -7.05 4.98
N PHE A 82 0.29 -8.29 4.48
CA PHE A 82 1.59 -8.91 4.25
C PHE A 82 2.43 -8.09 3.27
N ILE A 83 1.92 -7.86 2.06
CA ILE A 83 2.71 -7.18 1.03
C ILE A 83 2.94 -5.71 1.35
N PHE A 84 1.98 -5.05 2.01
CA PHE A 84 2.15 -3.68 2.47
C PHE A 84 3.32 -3.56 3.45
N ARG A 85 3.36 -4.45 4.45
CA ARG A 85 4.42 -4.46 5.47
C ARG A 85 5.78 -4.74 4.86
N GLU A 86 5.88 -5.73 3.97
CA GLU A 86 7.16 -6.08 3.33
C GLU A 86 7.69 -4.93 2.45
N ASN A 87 6.82 -4.30 1.65
CA ASN A 87 7.23 -3.20 0.78
C ASN A 87 7.54 -1.90 1.53
N ASN A 88 6.88 -1.66 2.67
CA ASN A 88 7.04 -0.44 3.47
C ASN A 88 7.88 -0.67 4.75
N ALA A 89 8.63 -1.78 4.82
CA ALA A 89 9.50 -2.05 5.96
C ALA A 89 10.57 -0.95 6.11
N PRO A 90 11.07 -0.69 7.33
CA PRO A 90 12.11 0.33 7.55
C PRO A 90 13.31 0.16 6.61
N GLY A 91 13.65 1.21 5.86
CA GLY A 91 14.75 1.21 4.90
C GLY A 91 14.41 0.68 3.50
N ARG A 92 13.18 0.24 3.25
CA ARG A 92 12.71 -0.13 1.89
C ARG A 92 12.21 1.08 1.10
N VAL A 93 11.57 2.01 1.78
CA VAL A 93 11.05 3.27 1.22
C VAL A 93 11.42 4.45 2.12
N GLU A 94 11.54 5.63 1.52
CA GLU A 94 11.75 6.88 2.24
C GLU A 94 10.53 7.22 3.11
N SER A 95 10.72 8.05 4.14
CA SER A 95 9.66 8.40 5.08
C SER A 95 8.50 9.16 4.43
N ASP A 96 8.74 9.88 3.34
CA ASP A 96 7.76 10.61 2.53
C ASP A 96 7.18 9.76 1.39
N CYS A 97 7.46 8.45 1.38
CA CYS A 97 7.00 7.51 0.38
C CYS A 97 6.04 6.47 0.98
N ILE A 98 5.14 5.97 0.14
CA ILE A 98 4.29 4.82 0.43
C ILE A 98 4.23 3.90 -0.79
N ASP A 99 4.54 2.62 -0.59
CA ASP A 99 4.45 1.59 -1.62
C ASP A 99 3.10 0.88 -1.56
N LEU A 100 2.32 1.03 -2.62
CA LEU A 100 0.99 0.45 -2.81
C LEU A 100 1.00 -0.65 -3.88
N HIS A 101 2.16 -1.06 -4.36
CA HIS A 101 2.23 -2.13 -5.33
C HIS A 101 1.89 -3.48 -4.67
N GLY A 102 1.24 -4.36 -5.44
CA GLY A 102 0.68 -5.62 -4.95
C GLY A 102 -0.68 -5.49 -4.26
N GLN A 103 -1.13 -4.27 -3.99
CA GLN A 103 -2.48 -4.01 -3.46
C GLN A 103 -3.53 -4.15 -4.57
N PHE A 104 -4.74 -4.54 -4.20
CA PHE A 104 -5.92 -4.30 -5.03
C PHE A 104 -6.33 -2.84 -4.95
N VAL A 105 -7.19 -2.40 -5.88
CA VAL A 105 -7.55 -0.99 -6.03
C VAL A 105 -8.16 -0.44 -4.73
N GLU A 106 -9.13 -1.15 -4.18
CA GLU A 106 -9.86 -0.75 -2.99
C GLU A 106 -8.95 -0.73 -1.74
N GLU A 107 -8.00 -1.67 -1.68
CA GLU A 107 -6.98 -1.74 -0.63
C GLU A 107 -6.05 -0.51 -0.73
N ALA A 108 -5.55 -0.22 -1.93
CA ALA A 108 -4.64 0.91 -2.19
C ALA A 108 -5.30 2.25 -1.88
N GLU A 109 -6.56 2.46 -2.30
CA GLU A 109 -7.31 3.68 -2.01
C GLU A 109 -7.48 3.88 -0.50
N ARG A 110 -7.89 2.83 0.23
CA ARG A 110 -8.06 2.88 1.69
C ARG A 110 -6.74 3.22 2.39
N ILE A 111 -5.67 2.52 2.03
CA ILE A 111 -4.35 2.72 2.64
C ILE A 111 -3.83 4.13 2.35
N LEU A 112 -3.95 4.61 1.11
CA LEU A 112 -3.49 5.94 0.73
C LEU A 112 -4.30 7.03 1.42
N GLU A 113 -5.63 6.92 1.47
CA GLU A 113 -6.48 7.90 2.16
C GLU A 113 -6.06 8.03 3.64
N GLN A 114 -5.83 6.90 4.32
CA GLN A 114 -5.36 6.89 5.70
C GLN A 114 -4.00 7.58 5.83
N ARG A 115 -3.06 7.27 4.94
CA ARG A 115 -1.72 7.85 4.95
C ARG A 115 -1.76 9.37 4.73
N ILE A 116 -2.51 9.84 3.74
CA ILE A 116 -2.69 11.27 3.45
C ILE A 116 -3.20 12.01 4.69
N ARG A 117 -4.22 11.47 5.37
CA ARG A 117 -4.79 12.10 6.56
C ARG A 117 -3.79 12.15 7.71
N ALA A 118 -3.03 11.08 7.93
CA ALA A 118 -2.00 11.02 8.96
C ALA A 118 -0.87 12.04 8.68
N ASP A 119 -0.39 12.09 7.44
CA ASP A 119 0.68 12.99 7.03
C ASP A 119 0.25 14.47 7.10
N GLN A 120 -0.99 14.78 6.72
CA GLN A 120 -1.58 16.11 6.91
C GLN A 120 -1.66 16.49 8.39
N ALA A 121 -2.09 15.57 9.26
CA ALA A 121 -2.16 15.81 10.70
C ALA A 121 -0.76 16.00 11.32
N ALA A 122 0.26 15.36 10.76
CA ALA A 122 1.67 15.51 11.14
C ALA A 122 2.35 16.75 10.53
N GLY A 123 1.64 17.55 9.71
CA GLY A 123 2.18 18.75 9.08
C GLY A 123 3.12 18.48 7.89
N GLN A 124 3.10 17.26 7.34
CA GLN A 124 3.85 16.94 6.12
C GLN A 124 3.27 17.71 4.92
N THR A 125 4.15 18.06 3.99
CA THR A 125 3.77 18.91 2.84
C THR A 125 3.45 18.11 1.60
N HIS A 126 4.00 16.90 1.48
CA HIS A 126 3.88 16.05 0.30
C HIS A 126 3.98 14.57 0.66
N LEU A 127 3.60 13.72 -0.30
CA LEU A 127 3.69 12.28 -0.24
C LEU A 127 3.97 11.73 -1.64
N HIS A 128 4.87 10.75 -1.75
CA HIS A 128 5.09 9.99 -2.97
C HIS A 128 4.41 8.61 -2.86
N ALA A 129 3.44 8.33 -3.73
CA ALA A 129 2.80 7.03 -3.81
C ALA A 129 3.42 6.19 -4.95
N ILE A 130 3.99 5.03 -4.63
CA ILE A 130 4.46 4.04 -5.61
C ILE A 130 3.29 3.12 -5.94
N VAL A 131 2.76 3.23 -7.17
CA VAL A 131 1.58 2.46 -7.64
C VAL A 131 1.96 1.27 -8.52
N GLY A 132 3.27 1.06 -8.73
CA GLY A 132 3.84 0.01 -9.57
C GLY A 132 3.66 0.27 -11.07
N LYS A 133 4.39 -0.46 -11.92
CA LYS A 133 4.35 -0.30 -13.40
C LYS A 133 3.24 -1.10 -14.09
N GLY A 134 2.44 -1.87 -13.35
CA GLY A 134 1.38 -2.71 -13.90
C GLY A 134 1.83 -4.09 -14.39
N ASN A 135 3.09 -4.50 -14.20
CA ASN A 135 3.60 -5.80 -14.66
C ASN A 135 2.98 -7.02 -13.95
N HIS A 136 2.24 -6.83 -12.86
CA HIS A 136 1.74 -7.89 -11.97
C HIS A 136 0.22 -7.91 -11.83
N SER A 137 -0.47 -6.95 -12.43
CA SER A 137 -1.92 -6.96 -12.44
C SER A 137 -2.42 -8.00 -13.45
N ALA A 138 -3.58 -8.58 -13.17
CA ALA A 138 -4.26 -9.45 -14.13
C ALA A 138 -4.44 -8.70 -15.47
N GLY A 139 -3.75 -9.16 -16.51
CA GLY A 139 -3.76 -8.56 -17.85
C GLY A 139 -2.78 -7.41 -18.09
N HIS A 140 -1.78 -7.18 -17.22
CA HIS A 140 -0.79 -6.09 -17.33
C HIS A 140 -1.40 -4.67 -17.34
N VAL A 141 -2.62 -4.50 -16.79
CA VAL A 141 -3.31 -3.20 -16.74
C VAL A 141 -2.98 -2.49 -15.42
N GLN A 142 -2.38 -1.30 -15.48
CA GLN A 142 -2.13 -0.48 -14.30
C GLN A 142 -3.45 0.11 -13.75
N LYS A 143 -4.19 -0.66 -12.96
CA LYS A 143 -5.52 -0.25 -12.43
C LYS A 143 -5.45 0.70 -11.24
N ILE A 144 -4.37 0.65 -10.45
CA ILE A 144 -4.22 1.44 -9.22
C ILE A 144 -4.02 2.92 -9.57
N LYS A 145 -3.13 3.25 -10.52
CA LYS A 145 -2.81 4.63 -10.91
C LYS A 145 -4.05 5.50 -11.15
N PRO A 146 -4.97 5.17 -12.09
CA PRO A 146 -6.11 6.05 -12.36
C PRO A 146 -7.02 6.24 -11.13
N LYS A 147 -7.09 5.25 -10.24
CA LYS A 147 -7.90 5.29 -9.02
C LYS A 147 -7.27 6.16 -7.93
N ILE A 148 -5.96 6.11 -7.79
CA ILE A 148 -5.22 7.04 -6.92
C ILE A 148 -5.34 8.49 -7.42
N GLU A 149 -5.27 8.70 -8.73
CA GLU A 149 -5.49 10.03 -9.33
C GLU A 149 -6.90 10.56 -9.06
N GLU A 150 -7.92 9.68 -9.15
CA GLU A 150 -9.31 10.00 -8.81
C GLU A 150 -9.46 10.37 -7.33
N LEU A 151 -8.93 9.54 -6.41
CA LEU A 151 -8.93 9.81 -4.97
C LEU A 151 -8.28 11.17 -4.64
N CYS A 152 -7.15 11.51 -5.26
CA CYS A 152 -6.53 12.81 -5.06
C CYS A 152 -7.45 13.97 -5.47
N ARG A 153 -8.18 13.84 -6.59
CA ARG A 153 -9.15 14.85 -7.03
C ARG A 153 -10.32 14.97 -6.06
N GLU A 154 -10.83 13.86 -5.55
CA GLU A 154 -11.91 13.84 -4.56
C GLU A 154 -11.51 14.53 -3.25
N LEU A 155 -10.25 14.37 -2.84
CA LEU A 155 -9.69 15.03 -1.66
C LEU A 155 -9.27 16.48 -1.92
N GLY A 156 -9.43 17.00 -3.15
CA GLY A 156 -9.02 18.36 -3.51
C GLY A 156 -7.51 18.56 -3.58
N LEU A 157 -6.74 17.48 -3.68
CA LEU A 157 -5.28 17.50 -3.73
C LEU A 157 -4.80 17.59 -5.18
N LYS A 158 -3.69 18.31 -5.37
CA LYS A 158 -2.97 18.30 -6.66
C LYS A 158 -1.93 17.20 -6.62
N PHE A 159 -1.71 16.59 -7.77
CA PHE A 159 -0.70 15.55 -7.95
C PHE A 159 0.03 15.69 -9.29
N SER A 160 1.22 15.10 -9.37
CA SER A 160 2.02 14.99 -10.58
C SER A 160 2.52 13.56 -10.72
N THR A 161 2.44 13.01 -11.92
CA THR A 161 2.88 11.65 -12.20
C THR A 161 4.33 11.66 -12.66
N GLU A 162 5.17 10.89 -11.98
CA GLU A 162 6.55 10.64 -12.38
C GLU A 162 6.58 9.39 -13.28
N GLU A 163 6.46 9.59 -14.60
CA GLU A 163 6.22 8.53 -15.58
C GLU A 163 7.24 7.37 -15.55
N ASN A 164 8.51 7.64 -15.22
CA ASN A 164 9.58 6.63 -15.29
C ASN A 164 9.61 5.65 -14.09
N ALA A 165 8.95 6.00 -12.98
CA ALA A 165 9.05 5.26 -11.72
C ALA A 165 7.75 4.54 -11.32
N GLY A 166 6.61 4.83 -11.97
CA GLY A 166 5.31 4.38 -11.46
C GLY A 166 4.99 5.04 -10.11
N ARG A 167 5.40 6.30 -9.96
CA ARG A 167 5.24 7.11 -8.74
C ARG A 167 4.32 8.30 -9.02
N ILE A 168 3.56 8.69 -8.01
CA ILE A 168 2.71 9.87 -8.01
C ILE A 168 3.16 10.75 -6.86
N TYR A 169 3.57 11.98 -7.16
CA TYR A 169 3.79 13.02 -6.16
C TYR A 169 2.45 13.69 -5.82
N ILE A 170 2.13 13.78 -4.54
CA ILE A 170 0.88 14.36 -4.04
C ILE A 170 1.24 15.54 -3.14
N ASN A 171 0.71 16.73 -3.47
CA ASN A 171 0.82 17.90 -2.59
C ASN A 171 -0.29 17.84 -1.54
N LEU A 172 0.09 17.71 -0.27
CA LEU A 172 -0.85 17.55 0.85
C LEU A 172 -1.45 18.88 1.33
N GLN A 173 -0.92 20.01 0.87
CA GLN A 173 -1.35 21.37 1.24
C GLN A 173 -2.37 21.96 0.27
N GLY A 174 -2.70 21.26 -0.82
CA GLY A 174 -3.67 21.73 -1.84
C GLY A 174 -3.10 22.76 -2.83
N GLY A 175 -1.80 23.07 -2.75
CA GLY A 175 -1.08 23.89 -3.73
C GLY A 175 -0.64 23.08 -4.96
N ASP A 176 0.08 23.73 -5.89
CA ASP A 176 0.56 23.05 -7.10
C ASP A 176 1.46 21.84 -6.80
N ALA A 177 1.29 20.79 -7.58
CA ALA A 177 2.06 19.55 -7.44
C ALA A 177 3.38 19.62 -8.19
N VAL A 178 4.29 20.49 -7.71
CA VAL A 178 5.66 20.56 -8.20
C VAL A 178 6.54 19.74 -7.27
N PRO A 179 7.08 18.59 -7.71
CA PRO A 179 8.04 17.85 -6.92
C PRO A 179 9.23 18.75 -6.58
N PRO A 180 9.80 18.68 -5.36
CA PRO A 180 11.02 19.41 -5.05
C PRO A 180 12.09 18.99 -6.07
N GLN A 181 12.57 19.96 -6.87
CA GLN A 181 13.68 19.70 -7.77
C GLN A 181 14.91 19.44 -6.91
N HIS A 182 15.32 18.17 -6.78
CA HIS A 182 16.66 17.86 -6.30
C HIS A 182 17.63 18.58 -7.21
N GLY A 183 18.32 19.59 -6.66
CA GLY A 183 19.16 20.50 -7.41
C GLY A 183 20.20 19.73 -8.21
N SER A 184 19.96 19.56 -9.51
CA SER A 184 21.04 19.38 -10.45
C SER A 184 21.83 20.68 -10.41
N TYR A 185 22.94 20.68 -9.67
CA TYR A 185 23.91 21.75 -9.64
C TYR A 185 24.60 21.78 -11.01
N SER A 186 23.88 22.23 -12.03
CA SER A 186 24.46 22.61 -13.32
C SER A 186 25.17 23.93 -13.10
N GLY A 187 26.42 23.83 -12.62
CA GLY A 187 27.33 24.94 -12.44
C GLY A 187 27.58 25.64 -13.77
N HIS A 188 26.86 26.73 -14.02
CA HIS A 188 27.26 27.73 -15.00
C HIS A 188 28.34 28.61 -14.37
N HIS A 189 29.60 28.26 -14.61
CA HIS A 189 30.78 29.06 -14.29
C HIS A 189 30.75 30.38 -15.07
N GLY A 190 30.32 31.46 -14.41
CA GLY A 190 30.75 32.82 -14.74
C GLY A 190 32.15 33.05 -14.18
N GLY A 191 33.07 33.51 -15.02
CA GLY A 191 34.48 33.67 -14.66
C GLY A 191 34.76 34.89 -13.78
N GLN A 192 35.79 34.77 -12.91
CA GLN A 192 36.82 35.80 -12.74
C GLN A 192 38.03 35.26 -11.95
N GLN A 193 39.17 35.90 -12.20
CA GLN A 193 40.56 35.53 -11.91
C GLN A 193 41.02 35.76 -10.45
N GLN A 194 42.06 34.99 -10.06
CA GLN A 194 43.24 35.32 -9.19
C GLN A 194 42.98 35.72 -7.72
N GLN A 195 43.84 35.47 -6.70
CA GLN A 195 45.19 34.93 -6.55
C GLN A 195 45.46 34.57 -5.06
N HIS A 196 46.34 33.57 -4.86
CA HIS A 196 47.27 33.24 -3.74
C HIS A 196 47.28 33.92 -2.35
N HIS A 197 47.44 33.06 -1.32
CA HIS A 197 48.38 33.01 -0.15
C HIS A 197 47.65 32.30 1.02
N GLY A 198 48.13 31.34 1.81
CA GLY A 198 49.46 30.84 2.20
C GLY A 198 49.56 30.89 3.73
N GLY A 199 49.60 29.75 4.46
CA GLY A 199 50.01 29.74 5.89
C GLY A 199 49.44 28.67 6.85
N GLN A 200 50.27 27.64 7.13
CA GLN A 200 50.62 26.99 8.43
C GLN A 200 49.60 26.39 9.44
N GLN A 201 49.76 25.06 9.62
CA GLN A 201 49.97 24.22 10.84
C GLN A 201 49.47 24.61 12.24
N HIS A 202 48.78 23.65 12.89
CA HIS A 202 48.97 23.03 14.25
C HIS A 202 47.72 22.12 14.46
N GLY A 203 47.70 20.87 14.96
CA GLY A 203 48.54 20.12 15.89
C GLY A 203 47.78 19.89 17.21
N GLY A 204 47.09 18.74 17.40
CA GLY A 204 46.45 18.38 18.68
C GLY A 204 45.62 17.08 18.66
N GLN A 205 45.85 16.20 19.64
CA GLN A 205 45.45 14.77 19.77
C GLN A 205 44.29 14.51 20.76
N GLN A 206 43.65 13.33 20.60
CA GLN A 206 43.01 12.44 21.62
C GLN A 206 41.73 12.96 22.33
N GLN A 207 40.75 12.18 22.80
CA GLN A 207 40.52 10.75 23.13
C GLN A 207 38.97 10.57 23.15
N GLY A 208 38.37 9.45 22.74
CA GLY A 208 38.02 8.35 23.64
C GLY A 208 36.49 8.25 23.84
N GLY A 209 35.84 7.22 23.30
CA GLY A 209 34.40 6.98 23.40
C GLY A 209 34.01 5.96 24.48
N GLN A 210 32.72 5.92 24.86
CA GLN A 210 31.95 4.70 25.19
C GLN A 210 30.49 4.99 25.65
N HIS A 211 29.58 4.10 25.20
CA HIS A 211 28.33 3.60 25.79
C HIS A 211 27.10 4.51 26.08
N HIS A 212 26.01 4.31 25.32
CA HIS A 212 24.71 3.85 25.86
C HIS A 212 23.78 3.35 24.73
N GLN A 213 23.47 2.05 24.71
CA GLN A 213 22.37 1.50 23.92
C GLN A 213 21.82 0.27 24.63
N GLN A 214 20.77 0.45 25.43
CA GLN A 214 19.82 -0.60 25.79
C GLN A 214 18.62 0.03 26.50
N GLN A 215 17.53 0.25 25.75
CA GLN A 215 16.13 0.25 26.22
C GLN A 215 15.23 0.70 25.06
N GLN A 216 14.85 -0.22 24.16
CA GLN A 216 13.81 0.10 23.17
C GLN A 216 13.13 -1.14 22.56
N HIS A 217 12.77 -2.13 23.40
CA HIS A 217 12.08 -3.34 22.92
C HIS A 217 10.76 -3.66 23.62
N GLN A 218 10.14 -2.68 24.30
CA GLN A 218 8.88 -2.94 25.00
C GLN A 218 7.71 -1.99 24.68
N SER A 219 7.90 -0.95 23.86
CA SER A 219 6.81 0.00 23.52
C SER A 219 6.06 -0.28 22.20
N GLN A 220 6.54 -1.17 21.32
CA GLN A 220 5.92 -1.36 19.99
C GLN A 220 4.67 -2.25 20.00
N ASN A 221 4.43 -3.02 21.06
CA ASN A 221 3.27 -3.92 21.11
C ASN A 221 1.96 -3.23 21.53
N ASP A 222 2.02 -2.08 22.20
CA ASP A 222 0.82 -1.40 22.71
C ASP A 222 0.17 -0.47 21.67
N GLU A 223 0.91 0.10 20.71
CA GLU A 223 0.35 1.00 19.68
C GLU A 223 -0.49 0.26 18.61
N VAL A 224 -0.15 -1.00 18.31
CA VAL A 224 -0.88 -1.80 17.31
C VAL A 224 -2.26 -2.20 17.84
N ALA A 225 -2.40 -2.43 19.14
CA ALA A 225 -3.68 -2.75 19.78
C ALA A 225 -4.64 -1.54 19.79
N GLU A 226 -4.12 -0.32 19.92
CA GLU A 226 -4.92 0.91 19.87
C GLU A 226 -5.40 1.25 18.45
N PHE A 227 -4.64 0.86 17.41
CA PHE A 227 -4.98 1.07 16.00
C PHE A 227 -6.20 0.24 15.55
N VAL A 228 -6.36 -0.98 16.07
CA VAL A 228 -7.49 -1.88 15.74
C VAL A 228 -8.80 -1.43 16.40
N GLY A 229 -8.74 -0.89 17.63
CA GLY A 229 -9.92 -0.50 18.41
C GLY A 229 -10.69 0.72 17.88
N LYS A 230 -10.03 1.62 17.14
CA LYS A 230 -10.64 2.88 16.65
C LYS A 230 -11.31 2.76 15.27
N GLN A 231 -11.14 1.65 14.56
CA GLN A 231 -11.60 1.48 13.16
C GLN A 231 -13.01 0.89 13.00
N LEU A 232 -13.54 0.23 14.04
CA LEU A 232 -14.87 -0.40 14.01
C LEU A 232 -16.06 0.57 13.82
N PRO A 233 -16.09 1.80 14.39
CA PRO A 233 -17.27 2.66 14.29
C PRO A 233 -17.44 3.38 12.94
N TRP A 234 -16.38 3.53 12.13
CA TRP A 234 -16.42 4.33 10.90
C TRP A 234 -16.87 3.54 9.67
N ILE A 235 -16.48 2.26 9.58
CA ILE A 235 -16.91 1.34 8.50
C ILE A 235 -18.44 1.16 8.51
N LEU A 236 -19.05 1.14 9.71
CA LEU A 236 -20.51 1.06 9.87
C LEU A 236 -21.25 2.26 9.27
N ARG A 237 -20.67 3.47 9.30
CA ARG A 237 -21.28 4.69 8.74
C ARG A 237 -21.25 4.77 7.21
N LYS A 238 -20.29 4.11 6.55
CA LYS A 238 -20.27 3.98 5.08
C LYS A 238 -21.26 2.90 4.60
N LEU A 239 -21.46 1.83 5.38
CA LEU A 239 -22.46 0.78 5.09
C LEU A 239 -23.91 1.27 5.26
N GLU A 240 -24.21 2.09 6.27
CA GLU A 240 -25.57 2.66 6.44
C GLU A 240 -26.00 3.57 5.27
N LYS A 241 -25.06 4.28 4.63
CA LYS A 241 -25.38 5.14 3.47
C LYS A 241 -25.60 4.37 2.18
N ALA A 242 -25.13 3.13 2.08
CA ALA A 242 -25.33 2.27 0.92
C ALA A 242 -26.60 1.41 1.00
N CYS A 243 -27.18 1.23 2.19
CA CYS A 243 -28.38 0.40 2.39
C CYS A 243 -29.72 1.13 2.22
N CYS A 244 -29.73 2.46 2.06
CA CYS A 244 -30.96 3.27 1.95
C CYS A 244 -31.35 3.67 0.52
N ALA A 245 -30.77 3.05 -0.52
CA ALA A 245 -31.13 3.32 -1.93
C ALA A 245 -31.90 2.19 -2.61
N VAL A 246 -32.47 1.24 -1.84
CA VAL A 246 -33.43 0.25 -2.33
C VAL A 246 -34.59 0.14 -1.33
N MET A 247 -35.52 1.10 -1.41
CA MET A 247 -36.93 0.91 -1.10
C MET A 247 -37.76 1.50 -2.24
#